data_AF-A0ABD2NER2-F1
#
_entry.id   AF-A0ABD2NER2-F1
#
_cell.length_a   1.000
_cell.length_b   1.000
_cell.length_c   1.000
_cell.angle_alpha   90.00
_cell.angle_beta   90.00
_cell.angle_gamma   90.00
#
_symmetry.space_group_name_H-M   'P 1'
#
loop_
_entity.id
_entity.type
_entity.pdbx_description
1 polymer ?
#
loop_
_entity_poly.entity_id
_entity_poly.type
_entity_poly.pdbx_seq_one_letter_code
_entity_poly.pdbx_strand_id
1 'polypeptide(L)'
;MFILLQNIQYLREQITQLLEDPVCHEHACTAYELLMREHYKEIPLEHWLSIWVRPALVQMKRVPIDKTPVYQRILCRAFQINQAILRDLFPNKYMGSHREWGVLLKCLCYARNSKNTLKIGTYDSNVYWWGLIEKTKLKMFAVQRDDVVRVSALRVIVECQRTTEYFTEWEFNYLIEYYVFNGSNQVPHVRKEITSLYKKGITRFLQVLK
;
A
#
# COMPACT_ATOMS: atom_id res chain seq x y z
N MET A 1 -6.14 22.69 24.65
CA MET A 1 -6.33 21.58 23.68
C MET A 1 -7.06 22.03 22.41
N PHE A 2 -8.23 22.68 22.51
CA PHE A 2 -9.02 23.10 21.34
C PHE A 2 -8.30 24.09 20.39
N ILE A 3 -7.58 25.08 20.93
CA ILE A 3 -6.82 26.07 20.15
C ILE A 3 -5.64 25.42 19.40
N LEU A 4 -4.94 24.47 20.04
CA LEU A 4 -3.85 23.71 19.40
C LEU A 4 -4.37 22.85 18.24
N LEU A 5 -5.54 22.23 18.41
CA LEU A 5 -6.20 21.46 17.35
C LEU A 5 -6.63 22.34 16.16
N GLN A 6 -7.19 23.53 16.42
CA GLN A 6 -7.53 24.49 15.36
C GLN A 6 -6.29 24.97 14.60
N ASN A 7 -5.20 25.28 15.31
CA ASN A 7 -3.95 25.71 14.68
C ASN A 7 -3.34 24.60 13.80
N ILE A 8 -3.42 23.34 14.24
CA ILE A 8 -2.93 22.20 13.46
C ILE A 8 -3.80 21.97 12.21
N GLN A 9 -5.12 22.09 12.32
CA GLN A 9 -6.01 21.94 11.16
C GLN A 9 -5.73 23.02 10.12
N TYR A 10 -5.59 24.27 10.56
CA TYR A 10 -5.22 25.39 9.69
C TYR A 10 -3.87 25.18 9.01
N LEU A 11 -2.85 24.77 9.78
CA LEU A 11 -1.53 24.46 9.24
C LEU A 11 -1.56 23.33 8.22
N ARG A 12 -2.33 22.26 8.48
CA ARG A 12 -2.52 21.14 7.54
C ARG A 12 -3.14 21.63 6.23
N GLU A 13 -4.11 22.53 6.29
CA GLU A 13 -4.76 23.10 5.11
C GLU A 13 -3.80 23.95 4.28
N GLN A 14 -3.00 24.81 4.92
CA GLN A 14 -1.95 25.58 4.23
C GLN A 14 -0.92 24.66 3.55
N ILE A 15 -0.44 23.63 4.24
CA ILE A 15 0.49 22.66 3.65
C ILE A 15 -0.17 21.94 2.47
N THR A 16 -1.46 21.58 2.58
CA THR A 16 -2.19 20.91 1.50
C THR A 16 -2.26 21.78 0.24
N GLN A 17 -2.44 23.09 0.38
CA GLN A 17 -2.38 24.02 -0.76
C GLN A 17 -0.99 24.03 -1.41
N LEU A 18 0.06 24.00 -0.59
CA LEU A 18 1.46 23.95 -1.08
C LEU A 18 1.82 22.60 -1.73
N LEU A 19 1.08 21.52 -1.48
CA LEU A 19 1.29 20.24 -2.20
C LEU A 19 0.95 20.34 -3.69
N GLU A 20 0.14 21.32 -4.08
CA GLU A 20 -0.23 21.52 -5.49
C GLU A 20 0.78 22.36 -6.27
N ASP A 21 1.71 23.03 -5.56
CA ASP A 21 2.77 23.87 -6.11
C ASP A 21 4.01 23.04 -6.49
N PRO A 22 4.40 22.97 -7.78
CA PRO A 22 5.55 22.21 -8.26
C PRO A 22 6.90 22.61 -7.65
N VAL A 23 7.03 23.80 -7.08
CA VAL A 23 8.28 24.27 -6.46
C VAL A 23 8.37 23.79 -5.01
N CYS A 24 7.23 23.82 -4.32
CA CYS A 24 7.17 23.58 -2.88
C CYS A 24 6.70 22.16 -2.51
N HIS A 25 6.15 21.39 -3.46
CA HIS A 25 5.45 20.14 -3.16
C HIS A 25 6.28 19.12 -2.38
N GLU A 26 7.58 18.99 -2.65
CA GLU A 26 8.44 18.02 -1.95
C GLU A 26 8.69 18.43 -0.50
N HIS A 27 8.92 19.72 -0.26
CA HIS A 27 9.07 20.29 1.08
C HIS A 27 7.74 20.23 1.84
N ALA A 28 6.63 20.56 1.19
CA ALA A 28 5.28 20.47 1.75
C ALA A 28 4.92 19.02 2.09
N CYS A 29 5.25 18.05 1.23
CA CYS A 29 5.03 16.62 1.50
C CYS A 29 5.83 16.18 2.73
N THR A 30 7.10 16.57 2.80
CA THR A 30 7.96 16.26 3.96
C THR A 30 7.43 16.89 5.25
N ALA A 31 7.00 18.15 5.21
CA ALA A 31 6.39 18.83 6.35
C ALA A 31 5.08 18.14 6.78
N TYR A 32 4.23 17.75 5.83
CA TYR A 32 3.00 17.00 6.10
C TYR A 32 3.31 15.70 6.83
N GLU A 33 4.28 14.93 6.33
CA GLU A 33 4.68 13.64 6.93
C GLU A 33 5.24 13.80 8.35
N LEU A 34 6.07 14.82 8.57
CA LEU A 34 6.68 15.10 9.87
C LEU A 34 5.62 15.50 10.89
N LEU A 35 4.77 16.47 10.57
CA LEU A 35 3.72 16.94 11.47
C LEU A 35 2.70 15.85 11.75
N MET A 36 2.29 15.09 10.73
CA MET A 36 1.42 13.94 10.90
C MET A 36 2.03 12.93 11.88
N ARG A 37 3.33 12.62 11.76
CA ARG A 37 4.01 11.68 12.66
C ARG A 37 4.13 12.19 14.09
N GLU A 38 4.49 13.45 14.29
CA GLU A 38 4.63 13.99 15.65
C GLU A 38 3.26 14.13 16.32
N HIS A 39 2.25 14.62 15.61
CA HIS A 39 0.89 14.77 16.16
C HIS A 39 0.27 13.41 16.54
N TYR A 40 0.62 12.31 15.85
CA TYR A 40 0.16 10.96 16.21
C TYR A 40 0.47 10.59 17.67
N LYS A 41 1.56 11.12 18.24
CA LYS A 41 2.01 10.82 19.61
C LYS A 41 1.17 11.56 20.67
N GLU A 42 0.41 12.57 20.27
CA GLU A 42 -0.23 13.52 21.19
C GLU A 42 -1.75 13.37 21.24
N ILE A 43 -2.36 12.72 20.26
CA ILE A 43 -3.82 12.65 20.14
C ILE A 43 -4.36 11.24 19.88
N PRO A 44 -5.64 10.96 20.21
CA PRO A 44 -6.29 9.70 19.89
C PRO A 44 -6.32 9.40 18.38
N LEU A 45 -6.27 8.11 18.04
CA LEU A 45 -6.24 7.62 16.65
C LEU A 45 -7.36 8.19 15.78
N GLU A 46 -8.61 8.21 16.26
CA GLU A 46 -9.74 8.70 15.47
C GLU A 46 -9.63 10.18 15.09
N HIS A 47 -9.14 11.01 16.00
CA HIS A 47 -8.88 12.42 15.71
C HIS A 47 -7.70 12.58 14.75
N TRP A 48 -6.69 11.73 14.88
CA TRP A 48 -5.54 11.75 13.99
C TRP A 48 -5.94 11.36 12.56
N LEU A 49 -6.77 10.32 12.42
CA LEU A 49 -7.35 9.90 11.15
C LEU A 49 -8.18 11.01 10.50
N SER A 50 -9.02 11.70 11.26
CA SER A 50 -9.88 12.77 10.73
C SER A 50 -9.11 14.01 10.30
N ILE A 51 -7.98 14.31 10.95
CA ILE A 51 -7.16 15.49 10.65
C ILE A 51 -6.18 15.24 9.49
N TRP A 52 -5.53 14.07 9.44
CA TRP A 52 -4.42 13.85 8.51
C TRP A 52 -4.72 12.85 7.41
N VAL A 53 -5.37 11.72 7.73
CA VAL A 53 -5.44 10.58 6.81
C VAL A 53 -6.66 10.68 5.89
N ARG A 54 -7.86 10.86 6.46
CA ARG A 54 -9.11 10.99 5.70
C ARG A 54 -9.06 12.18 4.72
N PRO A 55 -8.54 13.37 5.09
CA PRO A 55 -8.40 14.47 4.15
C PRO A 55 -7.46 14.16 2.99
N ALA A 56 -6.29 13.55 3.25
CA ALA A 56 -5.36 13.14 2.19
C ALA A 56 -5.99 12.12 1.23
N LEU A 57 -6.76 11.16 1.77
CA LEU A 57 -7.51 10.18 0.97
C LEU A 57 -8.57 10.85 0.09
N VAL A 58 -9.32 11.81 0.64
CA VAL A 58 -10.32 12.58 -0.13
C VAL A 58 -9.65 13.39 -1.23
N GLN A 59 -8.52 14.05 -0.94
CA GLN A 59 -7.81 14.85 -1.94
C GLN A 59 -7.23 13.99 -3.06
N MET A 60 -6.62 12.84 -2.74
CA MET A 60 -6.12 11.89 -3.76
C MET A 60 -7.21 11.48 -4.76
N LYS A 61 -8.47 11.37 -4.32
CA LYS A 61 -9.61 11.04 -5.17
C LYS A 61 -10.04 12.18 -6.07
N ARG A 62 -9.75 13.44 -5.69
CA ARG A 62 -10.20 14.65 -6.39
C ARG A 62 -9.18 15.20 -7.37
N VAL A 63 -7.89 15.18 -7.03
CA VAL A 63 -6.84 15.78 -7.86
C VAL A 63 -6.65 15.06 -9.20
N PRO A 64 -5.99 15.64 -10.20
CA PRO A 64 -5.57 14.92 -11.42
C PRO A 64 -4.67 13.71 -11.13
N ILE A 65 -4.64 12.72 -12.05
CA ILE A 65 -3.90 11.44 -11.85
C ILE A 65 -2.40 11.68 -11.61
N ASP A 66 -1.81 12.60 -12.35
CA ASP A 66 -0.40 13.03 -12.25
C ASP A 66 -0.04 13.62 -10.89
N LYS A 67 -1.01 14.20 -10.17
CA LYS A 67 -0.84 14.71 -8.80
C LYS A 67 -1.13 13.68 -7.71
N THR A 68 -1.68 12.51 -8.03
CA THR A 68 -1.94 11.47 -7.02
C THR A 68 -0.70 10.93 -6.28
N PRO A 69 0.51 10.84 -6.87
CA PRO A 69 1.66 10.24 -6.21
C PRO A 69 2.05 10.88 -4.87
N VAL A 70 1.87 12.20 -4.72
CA VAL A 70 2.18 12.89 -3.45
C VAL A 70 1.27 12.42 -2.32
N TYR A 71 -0.03 12.28 -2.59
CA TYR A 71 -0.98 11.77 -1.60
C TYR A 71 -0.79 10.27 -1.37
N GLN A 72 -0.45 9.50 -2.41
CA GLN A 72 -0.10 8.10 -2.22
C GLN A 72 1.07 7.94 -1.24
N ARG A 73 2.10 8.79 -1.36
CA ARG A 73 3.25 8.82 -0.45
C ARG A 73 2.82 9.16 0.98
N ILE A 74 2.01 10.21 1.15
CA ILE A 74 1.46 10.60 2.47
C ILE A 74 0.67 9.44 3.10
N LEU A 75 -0.21 8.79 2.34
CA LEU A 75 -1.02 7.67 2.84
C LEU A 75 -0.18 6.43 3.16
N CYS A 76 0.83 6.12 2.34
CA CYS A 76 1.82 5.10 2.68
C CYS A 76 2.54 5.46 3.98
N ARG A 77 2.92 6.74 4.17
CA ARG A 77 3.59 7.18 5.40
C ARG A 77 2.68 7.08 6.62
N ALA A 78 1.41 7.42 6.48
CA ALA A 78 0.40 7.23 7.52
C ALA A 78 0.32 5.75 7.94
N PHE A 79 0.28 4.84 6.98
CA PHE A 79 0.27 3.40 7.23
C PHE A 79 1.55 2.93 7.95
N GLN A 80 2.71 3.49 7.62
CA GLN A 80 3.97 3.18 8.31
C GLN A 80 3.99 3.64 9.77
N ILE A 81 3.28 4.74 10.09
CA ILE A 81 3.16 5.24 11.47
C ILE A 81 2.26 4.31 12.29
N ASN A 82 1.09 3.96 11.75
CA ASN A 82 0.19 3.00 12.38
C ASN A 82 -0.43 2.09 11.33
N GLN A 83 0.00 0.84 11.30
CA GLN A 83 -0.48 -0.15 10.34
C GLN A 83 -1.94 -0.59 10.58
N ALA A 84 -2.52 -0.31 11.77
CA ALA A 84 -3.91 -0.64 12.07
C ALA A 84 -4.91 0.12 11.17
N ILE A 85 -4.48 1.24 10.58
CA ILE A 85 -5.32 2.08 9.72
C ILE A 85 -5.61 1.47 8.35
N LEU A 86 -5.03 0.29 8.03
CA LEU A 86 -5.21 -0.35 6.73
C LEU A 86 -6.70 -0.52 6.38
N ARG A 87 -7.53 -0.83 7.39
CA ARG A 87 -8.96 -1.06 7.22
C ARG A 87 -9.75 0.24 7.09
N ASP A 88 -9.29 1.31 7.75
CA ASP A 88 -9.83 2.66 7.55
C ASP A 88 -9.55 3.18 6.14
N LEU A 89 -8.35 2.88 5.61
CA LEU A 89 -7.96 3.26 4.25
C LEU A 89 -8.65 2.39 3.20
N PHE A 90 -8.67 1.07 3.42
CA PHE A 90 -9.15 0.08 2.47
C PHE A 90 -10.05 -0.95 3.15
N PRO A 91 -11.34 -0.63 3.37
CA PRO A 91 -12.31 -1.57 3.91
C PRO A 91 -12.40 -2.84 3.06
N ASN A 92 -12.65 -3.99 3.68
CA ASN A 92 -12.60 -5.29 3.00
C ASN A 92 -13.61 -5.40 1.84
N LYS A 93 -14.84 -4.91 2.05
CA LYS A 93 -15.90 -4.89 1.03
C LYS A 93 -15.68 -3.88 -0.10
N TYR A 94 -14.64 -3.04 0.00
CA TYR A 94 -14.35 -1.98 -0.96
C TYR A 94 -13.17 -2.39 -1.84
N MET A 95 -13.40 -2.55 -3.16
CA MET A 95 -12.32 -2.89 -4.10
C MET A 95 -11.28 -1.79 -4.26
N GLY A 96 -11.63 -0.53 -4.00
CA GLY A 96 -10.77 0.60 -4.31
C GLY A 96 -10.88 1.05 -5.76
N SER A 97 -10.47 2.27 -6.00
CA SER A 97 -10.19 2.82 -7.32
C SER A 97 -8.76 2.50 -7.75
N HIS A 98 -8.50 2.63 -9.05
CA HIS A 98 -7.15 2.46 -9.63
C HIS A 98 -6.06 3.25 -8.87
N ARG A 99 -6.40 4.47 -8.42
CA ARG A 99 -5.51 5.38 -7.68
C ARG A 99 -5.17 4.85 -6.28
N GLU A 100 -6.08 4.11 -5.68
CA GLU A 100 -5.97 3.54 -4.34
C GLU A 100 -5.18 2.23 -4.34
N TRP A 101 -5.24 1.47 -5.44
CA TRP A 101 -4.54 0.18 -5.55
C TRP A 101 -3.03 0.32 -5.40
N GLY A 102 -2.44 1.38 -5.96
CA GLY A 102 -1.02 1.68 -5.78
C GLY A 102 -0.63 1.87 -4.32
N VAL A 103 -1.48 2.53 -3.53
CA VAL A 103 -1.26 2.71 -2.08
C VAL A 103 -1.41 1.38 -1.35
N LEU A 104 -2.51 0.66 -1.60
CA LEU A 104 -2.78 -0.62 -0.95
C LEU A 104 -1.64 -1.61 -1.19
N LEU A 105 -1.19 -1.80 -2.43
CA LEU A 105 -0.11 -2.73 -2.76
C LEU A 105 1.21 -2.32 -2.10
N LYS A 106 1.55 -1.02 -2.08
CA LYS A 106 2.72 -0.51 -1.34
C LYS A 106 2.61 -0.74 0.17
N CYS A 107 1.44 -0.55 0.76
CA CYS A 107 1.19 -0.82 2.17
C CYS A 107 1.32 -2.31 2.47
N LEU A 108 0.80 -3.21 1.61
CA LEU A 108 0.99 -4.65 1.77
C LEU A 108 2.47 -5.06 1.71
N CYS A 109 3.23 -4.50 0.76
CA CYS A 109 4.67 -4.70 0.68
C CYS A 109 5.37 -4.28 1.97
N TYR A 110 5.04 -3.07 2.47
CA TYR A 110 5.61 -2.56 3.70
C TYR A 110 5.25 -3.44 4.90
N ALA A 111 3.99 -3.83 5.04
CA ALA A 111 3.51 -4.66 6.14
C ALA A 111 4.29 -5.97 6.24
N ARG A 112 4.48 -6.65 5.11
CA ARG A 112 5.21 -7.92 5.02
C ARG A 112 6.71 -7.78 5.29
N ASN A 113 7.31 -6.69 4.82
CA ASN A 113 8.73 -6.39 5.10
C ASN A 113 8.98 -5.92 6.53
N SER A 114 7.96 -5.37 7.19
CA SER A 114 8.10 -4.87 8.55
C SER A 114 8.19 -6.01 9.57
N LYS A 115 8.98 -5.84 10.64
CA LYS A 115 9.05 -6.80 11.75
C LYS A 115 7.78 -6.85 12.59
N ASN A 116 6.98 -5.80 12.50
CA ASN A 116 5.70 -5.67 13.15
C ASN A 116 4.64 -6.31 12.27
N THR A 117 4.60 -7.65 12.26
CA THR A 117 3.45 -8.36 11.71
C THR A 117 2.23 -7.82 12.43
N LEU A 118 1.40 -7.11 11.68
CA LEU A 118 0.10 -6.67 12.11
C LEU A 118 -0.58 -7.82 12.84
N LYS A 119 -0.76 -7.68 14.16
CA LYS A 119 -1.79 -8.44 14.89
C LYS A 119 -3.15 -7.86 14.48
N ILE A 120 -3.43 -7.78 13.18
CA ILE A 120 -4.78 -7.54 12.68
C ILE A 120 -5.49 -8.83 13.02
N GLY A 121 -6.12 -8.86 14.20
CA GLY A 121 -7.09 -9.83 14.73
C GLY A 121 -6.87 -11.33 14.48
N THR A 122 -7.75 -12.13 15.05
CA THR A 122 -7.88 -13.55 14.73
C THR A 122 -8.68 -13.70 13.43
N TYR A 123 -8.09 -13.33 12.30
CA TYR A 123 -8.75 -13.51 11.00
C TYR A 123 -8.51 -14.90 10.47
N ASP A 124 -9.53 -15.43 9.80
CA ASP A 124 -9.45 -16.73 9.14
C ASP A 124 -8.36 -16.70 8.06
N SER A 125 -7.30 -17.45 8.29
CA SER A 125 -6.17 -17.62 7.36
C SER A 125 -6.60 -18.27 6.05
N ASN A 126 -7.78 -18.90 5.99
CA ASN A 126 -8.36 -19.40 4.75
C ASN A 126 -8.88 -18.26 3.86
N VAL A 127 -9.38 -17.16 4.45
CA VAL A 127 -9.96 -16.02 3.73
C VAL A 127 -8.92 -14.93 3.49
N TYR A 128 -8.11 -14.61 4.50
CA TYR A 128 -7.17 -13.49 4.47
C TYR A 128 -5.73 -13.96 4.27
N TRP A 129 -5.01 -13.33 3.35
CA TRP A 129 -3.58 -13.48 3.22
C TRP A 129 -2.89 -12.65 4.31
N TRP A 130 -2.24 -13.32 5.26
CA TRP A 130 -1.55 -12.74 6.43
C TRP A 130 -2.42 -11.82 7.30
N GLY A 131 -3.75 -11.99 7.28
CA GLY A 131 -4.67 -11.06 7.95
C GLY A 131 -4.71 -9.66 7.33
N LEU A 132 -4.00 -9.42 6.21
CA LEU A 132 -3.82 -8.10 5.60
C LEU A 132 -4.85 -7.81 4.51
N ILE A 133 -5.18 -8.78 3.68
CA ILE A 133 -6.08 -8.61 2.54
C ILE A 133 -6.80 -9.91 2.24
N GLU A 134 -8.05 -9.84 1.80
CA GLU A 134 -8.76 -11.02 1.30
C GLU A 134 -8.02 -11.60 0.09
N LYS A 135 -7.82 -12.91 0.09
CA LYS A 135 -7.14 -13.64 -0.98
C LYS A 135 -7.78 -13.40 -2.35
N THR A 136 -9.11 -13.38 -2.41
CA THR A 136 -9.87 -13.11 -3.64
C THR A 136 -9.60 -11.71 -4.17
N LYS A 137 -9.52 -10.70 -3.28
CA LYS A 137 -9.18 -9.33 -3.67
C LYS A 137 -7.76 -9.23 -4.23
N LEU A 138 -6.80 -9.93 -3.62
CA LEU A 138 -5.43 -9.96 -4.13
C LEU A 138 -5.33 -10.67 -5.50
N LYS A 139 -6.10 -11.74 -5.72
CA LYS A 139 -6.23 -12.41 -7.03
C LYS A 139 -6.80 -11.47 -8.10
N MET A 140 -7.76 -10.62 -7.76
CA MET A 140 -8.32 -9.66 -8.71
C MET A 140 -7.30 -8.63 -9.22
N PHE A 141 -6.23 -8.34 -8.48
CA PHE A 141 -5.16 -7.49 -8.99
C PHE A 141 -4.35 -8.15 -10.12
N ALA A 142 -4.30 -9.48 -10.19
CA ALA A 142 -3.58 -10.21 -11.23
C ALA A 142 -4.21 -10.12 -12.63
N VAL A 143 -5.45 -9.63 -12.72
CA VAL A 143 -6.22 -9.54 -13.98
C VAL A 143 -6.64 -8.10 -14.33
N GLN A 144 -6.09 -7.11 -13.63
CA GLN A 144 -6.38 -5.71 -13.92
C GLN A 144 -5.83 -5.28 -15.27
N ARG A 145 -6.49 -4.32 -15.94
CA ARG A 145 -6.01 -3.81 -17.23
C ARG A 145 -4.67 -3.10 -17.14
N ASP A 146 -4.39 -2.48 -15.99
CA ASP A 146 -3.15 -1.75 -15.77
C ASP A 146 -1.99 -2.69 -15.42
N ASP A 147 -0.95 -2.67 -16.25
CA ASP A 147 0.25 -3.50 -16.09
C ASP A 147 1.02 -3.22 -14.80
N VAL A 148 1.08 -1.95 -14.36
CA VAL A 148 1.76 -1.54 -13.12
C VAL A 148 1.08 -2.14 -11.90
N VAL A 149 -0.26 -2.20 -11.90
CA VAL A 149 -1.04 -2.83 -10.83
C VAL A 149 -0.78 -4.33 -10.79
N ARG A 150 -0.83 -5.01 -11.94
CA ARG A 150 -0.57 -6.46 -12.02
C ARG A 150 0.83 -6.80 -11.52
N VAL A 151 1.83 -6.10 -12.04
CA VAL A 151 3.24 -6.27 -11.62
C VAL A 151 3.42 -5.98 -10.13
N SER A 152 2.80 -4.92 -9.61
CA SER A 152 2.86 -4.59 -8.17
C SER A 152 2.23 -5.68 -7.31
N ALA A 153 1.15 -6.33 -7.76
CA ALA A 153 0.54 -7.46 -7.06
C ALA A 153 1.45 -8.70 -7.04
N LEU A 154 2.16 -8.98 -8.14
CA LEU A 154 3.18 -10.03 -8.16
C LEU A 154 4.32 -9.73 -7.18
N ARG A 155 4.77 -8.46 -7.11
CA ARG A 155 5.81 -8.01 -6.16
C ARG A 155 5.41 -8.25 -4.71
N VAL A 156 4.15 -8.02 -4.34
CA VAL A 156 3.65 -8.27 -2.98
C VAL A 156 3.90 -9.73 -2.53
N ILE A 157 3.72 -10.70 -3.43
CA ILE A 157 3.95 -12.13 -3.13
C ILE A 157 5.43 -12.49 -3.20
N VAL A 158 6.12 -12.02 -4.24
CA VAL A 158 7.49 -12.46 -4.55
C VAL A 158 8.52 -11.73 -3.70
N GLU A 159 8.41 -10.43 -3.50
CA GLU A 159 9.51 -9.63 -2.96
C GLU A 159 9.39 -9.32 -1.47
N CYS A 160 8.22 -9.53 -0.88
CA CYS A 160 7.94 -9.06 0.47
C CYS A 160 8.05 -10.14 1.54
N GLN A 161 8.38 -11.38 1.17
CA GLN A 161 8.70 -12.42 2.15
C GLN A 161 10.16 -12.32 2.55
N ARG A 162 10.45 -12.60 3.83
CA ARG A 162 11.83 -12.74 4.30
C ARG A 162 12.48 -13.91 3.55
N THR A 163 13.80 -13.85 3.36
CA THR A 163 14.55 -14.91 2.65
C THR A 163 14.41 -16.29 3.30
N THR A 164 14.06 -16.34 4.58
CA THR A 164 13.85 -17.57 5.37
C THR A 164 12.41 -18.05 5.41
N GLU A 165 11.46 -17.33 4.80
CA GLU A 165 10.04 -17.71 4.79
C GLU A 165 9.73 -18.61 3.60
N TYR A 166 9.01 -19.70 3.86
CA TYR A 166 8.46 -20.56 2.83
C TYR A 166 7.24 -19.89 2.19
N PHE A 167 7.05 -20.15 0.89
CA PHE A 167 5.78 -19.89 0.25
C PHE A 167 4.73 -20.87 0.78
N THR A 168 3.58 -20.34 1.15
CA THR A 168 2.39 -21.12 1.46
C THR A 168 1.82 -21.74 0.19
N GLU A 169 1.04 -22.82 0.33
CA GLU A 169 0.32 -23.44 -0.80
C GLU A 169 -0.54 -22.42 -1.56
N TRP A 170 -1.21 -21.52 -0.83
CA TRP A 170 -2.01 -20.47 -1.45
C TRP A 170 -1.17 -19.51 -2.30
N GLU A 171 0.02 -19.12 -1.83
CA GLU A 171 0.92 -18.24 -2.60
C GLU A 171 1.43 -18.94 -3.86
N PHE A 172 1.71 -20.24 -3.80
CA PHE A 172 2.05 -21.02 -5.01
C PHE A 172 0.91 -21.06 -6.01
N ASN A 173 -0.31 -21.38 -5.56
CA ASN A 173 -1.49 -21.38 -6.42
C ASN A 173 -1.74 -19.99 -7.03
N TYR A 174 -1.56 -18.92 -6.25
CA TYR A 174 -1.59 -17.55 -6.75
C TYR A 174 -0.56 -17.32 -7.87
N LEU A 175 0.69 -17.76 -7.68
CA LEU A 175 1.75 -17.61 -8.70
C LEU A 175 1.44 -18.41 -9.98
N ILE A 176 0.85 -19.60 -9.87
CA ILE A 176 0.43 -20.39 -11.04
C ILE A 176 -0.69 -19.64 -11.79
N GLU A 177 -1.75 -19.24 -11.08
CA GLU A 177 -2.87 -18.49 -11.67
C GLU A 177 -2.41 -17.19 -12.30
N TYR A 178 -1.54 -16.43 -11.63
CA TYR A 178 -0.99 -15.18 -12.16
C TYR A 178 -0.27 -15.42 -13.49
N TYR A 179 0.51 -16.50 -13.61
CA TYR A 179 1.27 -16.80 -14.83
C TYR A 179 0.33 -17.14 -15.99
N VAL A 180 -0.76 -17.87 -15.74
CA VAL A 180 -1.75 -18.20 -16.77
C VAL A 180 -2.30 -16.94 -17.45
N PHE A 181 -2.59 -15.89 -16.68
CA PHE A 181 -3.11 -14.63 -17.23
C PHE A 181 -2.05 -13.72 -17.81
N ASN A 182 -0.80 -13.79 -17.33
CA ASN A 182 0.21 -12.75 -17.57
C ASN A 182 1.48 -13.24 -18.29
N GLY A 183 1.69 -14.54 -18.43
CA GLY A 183 2.90 -15.13 -19.02
C GLY A 183 3.08 -14.73 -20.49
N SER A 184 1.97 -14.61 -21.22
CA SER A 184 1.94 -14.20 -22.63
C SER A 184 1.63 -12.70 -22.82
N ASN A 185 1.99 -11.85 -21.84
CA ASN A 185 1.79 -10.41 -21.97
C ASN A 185 2.46 -9.87 -23.24
N GLN A 186 1.69 -9.14 -24.06
CA GLN A 186 2.13 -8.62 -25.34
C GLN A 186 3.18 -7.51 -25.20
N VAL A 187 3.18 -6.79 -24.07
CA VAL A 187 4.10 -5.69 -23.80
C VAL A 187 5.46 -6.25 -23.35
N PRO A 188 6.55 -6.08 -24.14
CA PRO A 188 7.83 -6.77 -23.87
C PRO A 188 8.49 -6.38 -22.54
N HIS A 189 8.44 -5.10 -22.16
CA HIS A 189 9.06 -4.65 -20.91
C HIS A 189 8.34 -5.23 -19.68
N VAL A 190 7.01 -5.28 -19.70
CA VAL A 190 6.18 -5.87 -18.65
C VAL A 190 6.46 -7.37 -18.54
N ARG A 191 6.52 -8.08 -19.67
CA ARG A 191 6.87 -9.51 -19.69
C ARG A 191 8.26 -9.77 -19.10
N LYS A 192 9.24 -8.93 -19.43
CA LYS A 192 10.60 -9.00 -18.85
C LYS A 192 10.58 -8.81 -17.34
N GLU A 193 9.80 -7.85 -16.85
CA GLU A 193 9.67 -7.57 -15.41
C GLU A 193 9.00 -8.74 -14.67
N ILE A 194 7.88 -9.25 -15.19
CA ILE A 194 7.22 -10.46 -14.68
C ILE A 194 8.21 -11.64 -14.64
N THR A 195 8.92 -11.89 -15.74
CA THR A 195 9.93 -12.96 -15.81
C THR A 195 11.00 -12.80 -14.74
N SER A 196 11.47 -11.57 -14.51
CA SER A 196 12.45 -11.27 -13.46
C SER A 196 11.92 -11.59 -12.06
N LEU A 197 10.65 -11.27 -11.79
CA LEU A 197 10.01 -11.58 -10.51
C LEU A 197 9.85 -13.10 -10.31
N TYR A 198 9.40 -13.84 -11.33
CA TYR A 198 9.34 -15.31 -11.22
C TYR A 198 10.72 -15.93 -10.98
N LYS A 199 11.75 -15.47 -11.69
CA LYS A 199 13.13 -15.92 -11.45
C LYS A 199 13.52 -15.70 -9.98
N LYS A 200 13.28 -14.50 -9.45
CA LYS A 200 13.56 -14.17 -8.04
C LYS A 200 12.79 -15.08 -7.07
N GLY A 201 11.50 -15.31 -7.31
CA GLY A 201 10.67 -16.19 -6.49
C GLY A 201 11.13 -17.64 -6.50
N ILE A 202 11.42 -18.19 -7.67
CA ILE A 202 11.93 -19.57 -7.83
C ILE A 202 13.30 -19.72 -7.19
N THR A 203 14.23 -18.78 -7.43
CA THR A 203 15.55 -18.82 -6.80
C THR A 203 15.44 -18.82 -5.28
N ARG A 204 14.53 -18.01 -4.69
CA ARG A 204 14.29 -18.05 -3.24
C ARG A 204 13.76 -19.42 -2.80
N PHE A 205 12.75 -19.95 -3.49
CA PHE A 205 12.19 -21.25 -3.13
C PHE A 205 13.28 -22.34 -3.10
N LEU A 206 14.15 -22.37 -4.11
CA LEU A 206 15.26 -23.31 -4.18
C LEU A 206 16.33 -23.09 -3.09
N GLN A 207 16.51 -21.86 -2.59
CA GLN A 207 17.42 -21.56 -1.49
C GLN A 207 16.89 -22.06 -0.14
N VAL A 208 15.58 -21.99 0.07
CA VAL A 208 14.95 -22.40 1.34
C VAL A 208 14.87 -23.94 1.46
N LEU A 209 14.86 -24.67 0.33
CA LEU A 209 14.88 -26.14 0.31
C LEU A 209 16.26 -26.77 0.56
N LYS A 210 17.34 -25.98 0.54
CA LYS A 210 18.72 -26.43 0.80
C LYS A 210 19.06 -26.26 2.27
#